data_AF-B4D4V3-F1
#
_entry.id   AF-B4D4V3-F1
#
_cell.length_a   1.000
_cell.length_b   1.000
_cell.length_c   1.000
_cell.angle_alpha   90.00
_cell.angle_beta   90.00
_cell.angle_gamma   90.00
#
_symmetry.space_group_name_H-M   'P 1'
#
loop_
_entity.id
_entity.type
_entity.pdbx_description
1 polymer ?
#
loop_
_entity_poly.entity_id
_entity_poly.type
_entity_poly.pdbx_seq_one_letter_code
_entity_poly.pdbx_strand_id
1 'polypeptide(L)'
;MNTPETHGRTSVRRKGLFHFVIGLAVFAVGLTIPVFLLPYFHHQLTPTGMIPFALPGAYALSGLIEFLTGVSFLEFARRWDELKGWQRGIFGTFIVIIALFLILAAGGLIASYLS
;
A
#
# COMPACT_ATOMS: atom_id res chain seq x y z
N MET A 1 -10.10 15.76 34.58
CA MET A 1 -9.23 16.34 33.53
C MET A 1 -9.15 15.33 32.41
N ASN A 2 -10.06 15.42 31.44
CA ASN A 2 -10.23 14.43 30.37
C ASN A 2 -9.54 14.96 29.11
N THR A 3 -8.62 14.19 28.53
CA THR A 3 -7.79 14.59 27.39
C THR A 3 -8.54 14.37 26.07
N PRO A 4 -8.89 15.42 25.30
CA PRO A 4 -9.67 15.30 24.06
C PRO A 4 -8.90 14.71 22.86
N GLU A 5 -7.60 14.46 23.00
CA GLU A 5 -6.68 14.02 21.92
C GLU A 5 -6.88 12.56 21.46
N THR A 6 -7.47 11.70 22.30
CA THR A 6 -7.54 10.24 22.07
C THR A 6 -8.65 9.82 21.11
N HIS A 7 -9.75 10.58 21.06
CA HIS A 7 -10.89 10.29 20.18
C HIS A 7 -10.58 10.55 18.70
N GLY A 8 -9.75 11.55 18.39
CA GLY A 8 -9.33 11.85 17.02
C GLY A 8 -8.50 10.73 16.39
N ARG A 9 -7.45 10.25 17.10
CA ARG A 9 -6.50 9.26 16.56
C ARG A 9 -7.13 7.89 16.31
N THR A 10 -8.00 7.44 17.20
CA THR A 10 -8.70 6.15 17.07
C THR A 10 -9.64 6.14 15.87
N SER A 11 -10.30 7.27 15.58
CA SER A 11 -11.15 7.43 14.40
C SER A 11 -10.36 7.37 13.08
N VAL A 12 -9.16 7.96 13.04
CA VAL A 12 -8.26 7.94 11.88
C VAL A 12 -7.75 6.52 11.61
N ARG A 13 -7.33 5.78 12.65
CA ARG A 13 -6.86 4.40 12.48
C ARG A 13 -7.96 3.49 11.93
N ARG A 14 -9.19 3.62 12.42
CA ARG A 14 -10.33 2.82 11.95
C ARG A 14 -10.68 3.17 10.49
N LYS A 15 -10.62 4.45 10.12
CA LYS A 15 -10.79 4.91 8.74
C LYS A 15 -9.68 4.37 7.82
N GLY A 16 -8.44 4.44 8.25
CA GLY A 16 -7.29 3.89 7.54
C GLY A 16 -7.40 2.37 7.31
N LEU A 17 -7.83 1.62 8.33
CA LEU A 17 -8.11 0.19 8.18
C LEU A 17 -9.19 -0.07 7.14
N PHE A 18 -10.27 0.70 7.15
CA PHE A 18 -11.34 0.56 6.16
C PHE A 18 -10.85 0.86 4.74
N HIS A 19 -10.07 1.92 4.56
CA HIS A 19 -9.44 2.25 3.27
C HIS A 19 -8.48 1.14 2.82
N PHE A 20 -7.67 0.59 3.72
CA PHE A 20 -6.75 -0.51 3.42
C PHE A 20 -7.51 -1.75 2.95
N VAL A 21 -8.54 -2.16 3.69
CA VAL A 21 -9.35 -3.34 3.35
C VAL A 21 -10.07 -3.15 2.02
N ILE A 22 -10.66 -1.98 1.77
CA ILE A 22 -11.31 -1.68 0.47
C ILE A 22 -10.29 -1.70 -0.65
N GLY A 23 -9.17 -1.01 -0.51
CA GLY A 23 -8.13 -0.96 -1.54
C GLY A 23 -7.61 -2.35 -1.88
N LEU A 24 -7.37 -3.18 -0.85
CA LEU A 24 -6.91 -4.55 -1.02
C LEU A 24 -7.98 -5.44 -1.65
N ALA A 25 -9.25 -5.29 -1.26
CA ALA A 25 -10.37 -6.02 -1.87
C ALA A 25 -10.53 -5.65 -3.35
N VAL A 26 -10.52 -4.36 -3.68
CA VAL A 26 -10.60 -3.89 -5.07
C VAL A 26 -9.39 -4.35 -5.89
N PHE A 27 -8.19 -4.35 -5.30
CA PHE A 27 -6.99 -4.87 -5.94
C PHE A 27 -7.11 -6.38 -6.23
N ALA A 28 -7.49 -7.17 -5.23
CA ALA A 28 -7.65 -8.61 -5.36
C ALA A 28 -8.73 -8.98 -6.39
N VAL A 29 -9.90 -8.33 -6.33
CA VAL A 29 -10.99 -8.52 -7.30
C VAL A 29 -10.53 -8.06 -8.68
N GLY A 30 -9.87 -6.92 -8.79
CA GLY A 30 -9.33 -6.40 -10.03
C GLY A 30 -8.39 -7.40 -10.70
N LEU A 31 -7.53 -8.08 -9.93
CA LEU A 31 -6.62 -9.11 -10.43
C LEU A 31 -7.32 -10.41 -10.88
N THR A 32 -8.58 -10.66 -10.50
CA THR A 32 -9.30 -11.84 -10.98
C THR A 32 -9.54 -11.81 -12.49
N ILE A 33 -9.86 -10.64 -13.05
CA ILE A 33 -10.10 -10.48 -14.49
C ILE A 33 -8.86 -10.85 -15.33
N PRO A 34 -7.67 -10.29 -15.08
CA PRO A 34 -6.51 -10.65 -15.86
C PRO A 34 -5.98 -12.06 -15.60
N VAL A 35 -6.19 -12.63 -14.41
CA VAL A 35 -5.71 -13.98 -14.08
C VAL A 35 -6.62 -15.07 -14.64
N PHE A 36 -7.94 -14.88 -14.60
CA PHE A 36 -8.90 -15.91 -15.01
C PHE A 36 -9.54 -15.66 -16.38
N LEU A 37 -9.71 -14.40 -16.79
CA LEU A 37 -10.45 -14.05 -18.01
C LEU A 37 -9.53 -13.82 -19.21
N LEU A 38 -8.40 -13.13 -19.06
CA LEU A 38 -7.48 -12.87 -20.18
C LEU A 38 -6.88 -14.15 -20.82
N PRO A 39 -6.51 -15.21 -20.06
CA PRO A 39 -6.05 -16.46 -20.67
C PRO A 39 -7.13 -17.15 -21.50
N TYR A 40 -8.41 -16.98 -21.13
CA TYR A 40 -9.55 -17.50 -21.89
C TYR A 40 -9.68 -16.86 -23.28
N PHE A 41 -9.20 -15.62 -23.42
CA PHE A 41 -9.19 -14.86 -24.68
C PHE A 41 -7.81 -14.83 -25.36
N HIS A 42 -6.88 -15.72 -24.98
CA HIS A 42 -5.50 -15.78 -25.46
C HIS A 42 -4.72 -14.45 -25.32
N HIS A 43 -5.16 -13.54 -24.46
CA HIS A 43 -4.45 -12.30 -24.18
C HIS A 43 -3.49 -12.51 -23.03
N GLN A 44 -2.26 -12.01 -23.20
CA GLN A 44 -1.28 -11.99 -22.12
C GLN A 44 -1.35 -10.66 -21.36
N LEU A 45 -1.09 -10.72 -20.06
CA LEU A 45 -0.87 -9.55 -19.23
C LEU A 45 0.35 -8.80 -19.74
N THR A 46 0.14 -7.67 -20.41
CA THR A 46 1.23 -6.77 -20.77
C THR A 46 1.65 -5.96 -19.55
N PRO A 47 2.94 -5.57 -19.42
CA PRO A 47 3.39 -4.72 -18.33
C PRO A 47 2.60 -3.40 -18.21
N THR A 48 2.21 -2.83 -19.36
CA THR A 48 1.36 -1.62 -19.43
C THR A 48 -0.09 -1.89 -19.01
N GLY A 49 -0.62 -3.09 -19.25
CA GLY A 49 -1.93 -3.51 -18.77
C GLY A 49 -2.01 -3.64 -17.25
N MET A 50 -0.86 -3.66 -16.55
CA MET A 50 -0.84 -3.72 -15.08
C MET A 50 -0.94 -2.36 -14.40
N ILE A 51 -0.70 -1.25 -15.12
CA ILE A 51 -0.71 0.12 -14.58
C ILE A 51 -2.01 0.48 -13.85
N PRO A 52 -3.22 0.13 -14.34
CA PRO A 52 -4.47 0.44 -13.64
C PRO A 52 -4.57 -0.20 -12.25
N PHE A 53 -3.92 -1.35 -12.04
CA PHE A 53 -3.92 -2.04 -10.74
C PHE A 53 -3.02 -1.35 -9.71
N ALA A 54 -2.12 -0.46 -10.14
CA ALA A 54 -1.32 0.34 -9.22
C ALA A 54 -2.19 1.31 -8.40
N LEU A 55 -3.33 1.76 -8.94
CA LEU A 55 -4.21 2.73 -8.27
C LEU A 55 -4.89 2.14 -7.01
N PRO A 56 -5.59 0.98 -7.08
CA PRO A 56 -6.10 0.32 -5.87
C PRO A 56 -5.00 -0.04 -4.87
N GLY A 57 -3.81 -0.44 -5.36
CA GLY A 57 -2.66 -0.74 -4.51
C GLY A 57 -2.17 0.49 -3.75
N ALA A 58 -2.00 1.63 -4.42
CA ALA A 58 -1.63 2.89 -3.79
C ALA A 58 -2.68 3.36 -2.77
N TYR A 59 -3.97 3.18 -3.10
CA TYR A 59 -5.07 3.49 -2.18
C TYR A 59 -5.01 2.61 -0.91
N ALA A 60 -4.79 1.30 -1.07
CA ALA A 60 -4.61 0.39 0.06
C ALA A 60 -3.44 0.85 0.95
N LEU A 61 -2.28 1.10 0.35
CA LEU A 61 -1.09 1.55 1.08
C LEU A 61 -1.31 2.87 1.84
N SER A 62 -2.08 3.80 1.27
CA SER A 62 -2.45 5.04 1.98
C SER A 62 -3.24 4.74 3.25
N GLY A 63 -4.20 3.82 3.19
CA GLY A 63 -4.96 3.36 4.36
C GLY A 63 -4.09 2.64 5.39
N LEU A 64 -3.10 1.87 4.94
CA LEU A 64 -2.13 1.21 5.83
C LEU A 64 -1.29 2.23 6.61
N ILE A 65 -0.84 3.30 5.95
CA ILE A 65 -0.12 4.41 6.61
C ILE A 65 -1.01 5.06 7.66
N GLU A 66 -2.27 5.36 7.33
CA GLU A 66 -3.23 5.94 8.27
C GLU A 66 -3.50 5.02 9.47
N PHE A 67 -3.57 3.72 9.24
CA PHE A 67 -3.76 2.71 10.28
C PHE A 67 -2.56 2.61 11.22
N LEU A 68 -1.33 2.53 10.68
CA LEU A 68 -0.11 2.37 11.47
C LEU A 68 0.24 3.63 12.25
N THR A 69 0.13 4.80 11.61
CA THR A 69 0.56 6.08 12.21
C THR A 69 -0.55 6.73 13.04
N GLY A 70 -1.82 6.49 12.72
CA GLY A 70 -2.95 7.24 13.29
C GLY A 70 -3.02 8.70 12.83
N VAL A 71 -2.30 9.04 11.76
CA VAL A 71 -2.28 10.36 11.12
C VAL A 71 -2.88 10.22 9.72
N SER A 72 -3.64 11.21 9.25
CA SER A 72 -4.20 11.16 7.89
C SER A 72 -3.08 11.17 6.85
N PHE A 73 -3.30 10.53 5.70
CA PHE A 73 -2.29 10.45 4.64
C PHE A 73 -1.83 11.85 4.19
N LEU A 74 -2.76 12.81 4.10
CA LEU A 74 -2.46 14.18 3.69
C LEU A 74 -1.54 14.90 4.69
N GLU A 75 -1.77 14.71 6.00
CA GLU A 75 -0.93 15.29 7.04
C GLU A 75 0.44 14.60 7.08
N PHE A 76 0.49 13.29 6.85
CA PHE A 76 1.75 12.56 6.70
C PHE A 76 2.55 13.06 5.48
N ALA A 77 1.90 13.26 4.34
CA ALA A 77 2.51 13.80 3.13
C ALA A 77 3.06 15.22 3.37
N ARG A 78 2.29 16.08 4.05
CA ARG A 78 2.76 17.44 4.39
C ARG A 78 4.03 17.40 5.25
N ARG A 79 4.05 16.55 6.28
CA ARG A 79 5.23 16.39 7.15
C ARG A 79 6.43 15.82 6.40
N TRP A 80 6.19 14.93 5.44
CA TRP A 80 7.23 14.39 4.57
C TRP A 80 7.84 15.46 3.66
N ASP A 81 7.01 16.35 3.11
CA ASP A 81 7.45 17.46 2.27
C ASP A 81 8.14 18.58 3.06
N GLU A 82 7.79 18.74 4.33
CA GLU A 82 8.44 19.68 5.27
C GLU A 82 9.85 19.21 5.71
N LEU A 83 10.24 17.96 5.46
CA LEU A 83 11.58 17.45 5.79
C LEU A 83 12.66 18.13 4.94
N LYS A 84 13.85 18.29 5.52
CA LYS A 84 15.03 18.74 4.77
C LYS A 84 15.34 17.74 3.67
N GLY A 85 15.71 18.21 2.47
CA GLY A 85 15.93 17.35 1.30
C GLY A 85 16.89 16.17 1.54
N TRP A 86 17.91 16.35 2.38
CA TRP A 86 18.83 15.29 2.80
C TRP A 86 18.16 14.20 3.66
N GLN A 87 17.30 14.59 4.62
CA GLN A 87 16.55 13.65 5.45
C GLN A 87 15.58 12.83 4.60
N ARG A 88 14.92 13.47 3.63
CA ARG A 88 14.05 12.79 2.67
C ARG A 88 14.78 11.73 1.87
N GLY A 89 16.03 12.01 1.46
CA GLY A 89 16.89 11.05 0.77
C GLY A 89 17.20 9.82 1.62
N ILE A 90 17.57 10.02 2.89
CA ILE A 90 17.86 8.92 3.83
C ILE A 90 16.61 8.07 4.06
N PHE A 91 15.48 8.68 4.45
CA PHE A 91 14.24 7.95 4.71
C PHE A 91 13.74 7.22 3.45
N GLY A 92 13.81 7.85 2.28
CA GLY A 92 13.47 7.22 1.01
C GLY A 92 14.33 5.99 0.73
N THR A 93 15.63 6.07 0.99
CA THR A 93 16.55 4.95 0.78
C THR A 93 16.22 3.78 1.73
N PHE A 94 15.95 4.06 3.01
CA PHE A 94 15.50 3.04 3.95
C PHE A 94 14.19 2.37 3.51
N ILE A 95 13.22 3.15 3.03
CA ILE A 95 11.95 2.61 2.52
C ILE A 95 12.20 1.65 1.34
N VAL A 96 13.06 2.04 0.39
CA VAL A 96 13.40 1.19 -0.77
C VAL A 96 14.09 -0.10 -0.34
N ILE A 97 15.07 -0.03 0.57
CA ILE A 97 15.78 -1.22 1.08
C ILE A 97 14.81 -2.18 1.77
N ILE A 98 13.92 -1.67 2.63
CA ILE A 98 12.92 -2.49 3.32
C ILE A 98 11.95 -3.10 2.31
N ALA A 99 11.46 -2.30 1.34
CA ALA A 99 10.55 -2.79 0.31
C ALA A 99 11.18 -3.90 -0.54
N LEU A 100 12.44 -3.75 -0.96
CA LEU A 100 13.18 -4.77 -1.70
C LEU A 100 13.30 -6.07 -0.89
N PHE A 101 13.67 -5.96 0.40
CA PHE A 101 13.78 -7.12 1.27
C PHE A 101 12.44 -7.86 1.42
N LEU A 102 11.34 -7.11 1.59
CA LEU A 102 9.99 -7.69 1.66
C LEU A 102 9.56 -8.35 0.36
N ILE A 103 9.84 -7.75 -0.80
CA ILE A 103 9.51 -8.32 -2.11
C ILE A 103 10.27 -9.63 -2.34
N LEU A 104 11.58 -9.64 -2.06
CA LEU A 104 12.40 -10.84 -2.22
C LEU A 104 11.99 -11.94 -1.24
N ALA A 105 11.70 -11.60 0.02
CA ALA A 105 11.23 -12.56 1.01
C ALA A 105 9.86 -13.15 0.61
N ALA A 106 8.92 -12.31 0.18
CA ALA A 106 7.61 -12.77 -0.27
C ALA A 106 7.72 -13.66 -1.52
N GLY A 107 8.50 -13.25 -2.51
CA GLY A 107 8.74 -14.05 -3.72
C GLY A 107 9.41 -15.39 -3.42
N GLY A 108 10.42 -15.40 -2.54
CA GLY A 108 11.10 -16.62 -2.10
C GLY A 108 10.18 -17.57 -1.32
N LEU A 109 9.35 -17.05 -0.42
CA LEU A 109 8.35 -17.84 0.29
C LEU A 109 7.35 -18.45 -0.69
N ILE A 110 6.78 -17.65 -1.59
CA ILE A 110 5.82 -18.14 -2.60
C ILE A 110 6.46 -19.23 -3.46
N ALA A 111 7.70 -19.03 -3.93
CA ALA A 111 8.42 -20.03 -4.70
C ALA A 111 8.60 -21.33 -3.91
N SER A 112 8.97 -21.25 -2.63
CA SER A 112 9.14 -22.44 -1.76
C SER A 112 7.85 -23.21 -1.50
N TYR A 113 6.68 -22.54 -1.54
CA TYR A 113 5.38 -23.21 -1.41
C TYR A 113 4.90 -23.84 -2.72
N LEU A 114 5.45 -23.44 -3.87
CA LEU A 114 5.05 -23.92 -5.20
C LEU A 114 5.99 -25.01 -5.76
N SER A 115 7.17 -25.18 -5.16
CA SER A 115 8.18 -26.21 -5.47
C SER A 115 8.00 -27.47 -4.63
#